data_AF-A0A9E5J7S4-F1
#
_entry.id   AF-A0A9E5J7S4-F1
#
_cell.length_a   1.000
_cell.length_b   1.000
_cell.length_c   1.000
_cell.angle_alpha   90.00
_cell.angle_beta   90.00
_cell.angle_gamma   90.00
#
_symmetry.space_group_name_H-M   'P 1'
#
loop_
_entity.id
_entity.type
_entity.pdbx_description
1 polymer ?
#
loop_
_entity_poly.entity_id
_entity_poly.type
_entity_poly.pdbx_seq_one_letter_code
_entity_poly.pdbx_strand_id
1 'polypeptide(L)'
;MGEYMKARFAIKELEAQFSSRRITGGSRRKHHENIEEQISEHRRFLKNHPCHSCPNRESNARGFEKAARLEKESAGLKSRMEGRTNVIPRTFDRVSEVLKELNYLSGDQLTPKGAVLTKIYAESDLLLSELISSDLLKQYSPADLVGLLSALVYDGRGERSRSPRLPKTLDASIPMVMKVWLNIVKLEEEHGITPQKEPNFDLAWSAYRWANGHSLQTILRETEITVGDFVRAIRQIIDLL
;
A
#
# COMPACT_ATOMS: atom_id res chain seq x y z
N MET A 1 39.27 16.14 23.81
CA MET A 1 38.53 16.90 22.76
C MET A 1 37.33 16.13 22.21
N GLY A 2 37.45 14.84 21.89
CA GLY A 2 36.30 14.04 21.43
C GLY A 2 35.15 13.99 22.44
N GLU A 3 35.43 13.70 23.71
CA GLU A 3 34.42 13.71 24.79
C GLU A 3 33.81 15.08 25.02
N TYR A 4 34.61 16.15 24.92
CA TYR A 4 34.14 17.53 24.95
C TYR A 4 33.11 17.81 23.84
N MET A 5 33.37 17.36 22.61
CA MET A 5 32.43 17.55 21.49
C MET A 5 31.19 16.67 21.63
N LYS A 6 31.31 15.45 22.16
CA LYS A 6 30.15 14.61 22.48
C LYS A 6 29.19 15.30 23.46
N ALA A 7 29.71 15.88 24.54
CA ALA A 7 28.90 16.64 25.50
C ALA A 7 28.29 17.91 24.86
N ARG A 8 29.02 18.60 23.96
CA ARG A 8 28.50 19.77 23.21
C ARG A 8 27.36 19.38 22.25
N PHE A 9 27.47 18.23 21.57
CA PHE A 9 26.42 17.72 20.70
C PHE A 9 25.20 17.23 21.48
N ALA A 10 25.40 16.57 22.62
CA ALA A 10 24.33 16.13 23.51
C ALA A 10 23.48 17.31 24.02
N ILE A 11 24.11 18.42 24.44
CA ILE A 11 23.39 19.65 24.82
C ILE A 11 22.53 20.15 23.66
N LYS A 12 23.10 20.23 22.44
CA LYS A 12 22.37 20.71 21.26
C LYS A 12 21.17 19.83 20.91
N GLU A 13 21.31 18.52 21.08
CA GLU A 13 20.22 17.55 20.84
C GLU A 13 19.13 17.63 21.90
N LEU A 14 19.50 17.75 23.17
CA LEU A 14 18.58 17.96 24.29
C LEU A 14 17.82 19.30 24.17
N GLU A 15 18.49 20.37 23.77
CA GLU A 15 17.87 21.68 23.49
C GLU A 15 16.87 21.59 22.32
N ALA A 16 17.18 20.81 21.28
CA ALA A 16 16.26 20.56 20.17
C ALA A 16 15.02 19.77 20.63
N GLN A 17 15.20 18.74 21.45
CA GLN A 17 14.11 17.94 22.05
C GLN A 17 13.23 18.80 22.97
N PHE A 18 13.82 19.71 23.77
CA PHE A 18 13.08 20.65 24.61
C PHE A 18 12.17 21.59 23.81
N SER A 19 12.62 22.01 22.62
CA SER A 19 11.86 22.89 21.73
C SER A 19 10.75 22.18 20.91
N SER A 20 10.78 20.85 20.84
CA SER A 20 9.80 20.03 20.14
C SER A 20 8.45 20.02 20.88
N ARG A 21 7.35 20.33 20.17
CA ARG A 21 5.99 20.38 20.74
C ARG A 21 5.28 19.02 20.89
N ARG A 22 5.85 17.92 20.37
CA ARG A 22 5.23 16.58 20.45
C ARG A 22 5.67 15.87 21.73
N ILE A 23 4.77 15.83 22.72
CA ILE A 23 4.87 14.88 23.83
C ILE A 23 3.56 14.10 23.85
N THR A 24 3.63 12.82 23.50
CA THR A 24 2.52 11.86 23.57
C THR A 24 2.63 11.08 24.88
N GLY A 25 1.82 11.44 25.87
CA GLY A 25 1.68 10.70 27.14
C GLY A 25 2.77 10.98 28.19
N GLY A 26 2.35 11.41 29.39
CA GLY A 26 3.22 11.73 30.53
C GLY A 26 3.13 13.19 31.00
N SER A 27 3.54 13.46 32.24
CA SER A 27 3.62 14.83 32.77
C SER A 27 4.75 15.58 32.07
N ARG A 28 4.39 16.43 31.10
CA ARG A 28 5.30 17.31 30.33
C ARG A 28 6.34 18.02 31.19
N ARG A 29 5.94 18.43 32.39
CA ARG A 29 6.80 19.07 33.39
C ARG A 29 7.97 18.18 33.81
N LYS A 30 7.72 16.91 34.14
CA LYS A 30 8.75 15.97 34.58
C LYS A 30 9.75 15.63 33.46
N HIS A 31 9.29 15.60 32.21
CA HIS A 31 10.16 15.39 31.06
C HIS A 31 11.10 16.58 30.82
N HIS A 32 10.57 17.80 30.90
CA HIS A 32 11.37 19.02 30.77
C HIS A 32 12.39 19.15 31.92
N GLU A 33 11.99 18.86 33.16
CA GLU A 33 12.89 18.86 34.33
C GLU A 33 14.07 17.90 34.13
N ASN A 34 13.83 16.69 33.61
CA ASN A 34 14.90 15.73 33.29
C ASN A 34 15.83 16.22 32.17
N ILE A 35 15.30 16.83 31.11
CA ILE A 35 16.13 17.42 30.04
C ILE A 35 17.01 18.55 30.58
N GLU A 36 16.45 19.43 31.43
CA GLU A 36 17.21 20.52 32.05
C GLU A 36 18.32 20.00 32.97
N GLU A 37 18.05 18.94 33.74
CA GLU A 37 19.05 18.26 34.57
C GLU A 37 20.20 17.71 33.72
N GLN A 38 19.91 16.98 32.64
CA GLN A 38 20.92 16.43 31.73
C GLN A 38 21.73 17.53 31.03
N ILE A 39 21.09 18.63 30.61
CA ILE A 39 21.79 19.78 30.05
C ILE A 39 22.74 20.39 31.09
N SER A 40 22.30 20.52 32.34
CA SER A 40 23.11 21.02 33.46
C SER A 40 24.33 20.15 33.71
N GLU A 41 24.17 18.83 33.73
CA GLU A 41 25.24 17.86 33.87
C GLU A 41 26.28 17.99 32.75
N HIS A 42 25.85 18.00 31.49
CA HIS A 42 26.76 18.20 30.36
C HIS A 42 27.46 19.56 30.41
N ARG A 43 26.79 20.63 30.84
CA ARG A 43 27.41 21.95 31.02
C ARG A 43 28.48 21.94 32.12
N ARG A 44 28.24 21.23 33.23
CA ARG A 44 29.25 21.03 34.30
C ARG A 44 30.44 20.24 33.78
N PHE A 45 30.20 19.16 33.05
CA PHE A 45 31.25 18.36 32.42
C PHE A 45 32.11 19.21 31.48
N LEU A 46 31.48 20.02 30.61
CA LEU A 46 32.21 20.90 29.69
C LEU A 46 33.11 21.89 30.42
N LYS A 47 32.64 22.52 31.51
CA LYS A 47 33.43 23.49 32.29
C LYS A 47 34.67 22.86 32.94
N ASN A 48 34.54 21.62 33.41
CA ASN A 48 35.62 20.91 34.11
C ASN A 48 36.58 20.19 33.15
N HIS A 49 36.24 20.08 31.87
CA HIS A 49 37.03 19.35 30.91
C HIS A 49 38.28 20.16 30.46
N PRO A 50 39.49 19.58 30.38
CA PRO A 50 40.73 20.29 30.05
C PRO A 50 40.70 21.12 28.75
N CYS A 51 39.99 20.63 27.73
CA CYS A 51 39.78 21.36 26.47
C CYS A 51 38.91 22.63 26.57
N HIS A 52 38.25 22.91 27.71
CA HIS A 52 37.42 24.11 27.87
C HIS A 52 38.24 25.40 27.75
N SER A 53 39.45 25.38 28.33
CA SER A 53 40.41 26.49 28.34
C SER A 53 41.42 26.45 27.19
N CYS A 54 41.22 25.58 26.19
CA CYS A 54 42.15 25.43 25.08
C CYS A 54 42.05 26.63 24.11
N PRO A 55 43.16 27.30 23.73
CA PRO A 55 43.16 28.42 22.79
C PRO A 55 42.59 28.07 21.41
N ASN A 56 42.86 26.85 20.94
CA ASN A 56 42.43 26.37 19.63
C ASN A 56 41.11 25.60 19.66
N ARG A 57 40.31 25.74 20.72
CA ARG A 57 39.07 24.98 20.94
C ARG A 57 38.09 25.07 19.78
N GLU A 58 37.80 26.27 19.29
CA GLU A 58 36.83 26.46 18.19
C GLU A 58 37.36 25.94 16.85
N SER A 59 38.66 26.06 16.60
CA SER A 59 39.29 25.47 15.40
C SER A 59 39.15 23.95 15.40
N ASN A 60 39.47 23.31 16.53
CA ASN A 60 39.31 21.88 16.71
C ASN A 60 37.83 21.46 16.63
N ALA A 61 36.91 22.25 17.22
CA ALA A 61 35.47 21.98 17.19
C ALA A 61 34.90 21.94 15.76
N ARG A 62 35.34 22.84 14.87
CA ARG A 62 34.91 22.85 13.46
C ARG A 62 35.17 21.52 12.75
N GLY A 63 36.29 20.86 13.04
CA GLY A 63 36.62 19.55 12.49
C GLY A 63 35.61 18.48 12.91
N PHE A 64 35.27 18.43 14.19
CA PHE A 64 34.26 17.51 14.72
C PHE A 64 32.84 17.83 14.24
N GLU A 65 32.48 19.11 14.11
CA GLU A 65 31.20 19.54 13.54
C GLU A 65 31.07 19.13 12.08
N LYS A 66 32.13 19.28 11.29
CA LYS A 66 32.18 18.80 9.90
C LYS A 66 32.06 17.28 9.84
N ALA A 67 32.78 16.55 10.69
CA ALA A 67 32.70 15.09 10.76
C ALA A 67 31.27 14.62 11.11
N ALA A 68 30.67 15.19 12.16
CA ALA A 68 29.30 14.86 12.57
C ALA A 68 28.26 15.19 11.47
N ARG A 69 28.46 16.27 10.71
CA ARG A 69 27.60 16.60 9.57
C ARG A 69 27.74 15.56 8.46
N LEU A 70 28.96 15.20 8.08
CA LEU A 70 29.24 14.19 7.05
C LEU A 70 28.74 12.80 7.47
N GLU A 71 28.84 12.43 8.74
CA GLU A 71 28.27 11.18 9.27
C GLU A 71 26.75 11.17 9.16
N LYS A 72 26.06 12.27 9.49
CA LYS A 72 24.61 12.40 9.30
C LYS A 72 24.21 12.34 7.83
N GLU A 73 24.93 13.03 6.95
CA GLU A 73 24.71 12.98 5.50
C GLU A 73 24.90 11.55 4.97
N SER A 74 25.97 10.87 5.37
CA SER A 74 26.27 9.48 5.01
C SER A 74 25.20 8.50 5.52
N ALA A 75 24.77 8.63 6.78
CA ALA A 75 23.68 7.84 7.34
C ALA A 75 22.36 8.06 6.59
N GLY A 76 22.04 9.32 6.24
CA GLY A 76 20.87 9.65 5.43
C GLY A 76 20.93 9.06 4.02
N LEU A 77 22.10 9.08 3.37
CA LEU A 77 22.31 8.46 2.06
C LEU A 77 22.18 6.93 2.13
N LYS A 78 22.75 6.28 3.14
CA LYS A 78 22.60 4.84 3.37
C LYS A 78 21.14 4.45 3.59
N SER A 79 20.41 5.16 4.45
CA SER A 79 18.99 4.91 4.69
C SER A 79 18.15 5.08 3.41
N ARG A 80 18.45 6.08 2.57
CA ARG A 80 17.81 6.25 1.26
C ARG A 80 18.15 5.13 0.28
N MET A 81 19.39 4.66 0.29
CA MET A 81 19.84 3.54 -0.53
C MET A 81 19.10 2.27 -0.11
N GLU A 82 19.12 1.91 1.17
CA GLU A 82 18.42 0.75 1.74
C GLU A 82 16.91 0.83 1.52
N GLY A 83 16.33 2.01 1.70
CA GLY A 83 14.91 2.27 1.46
C GLY A 83 14.50 2.24 -0.01
N ARG A 84 15.44 2.27 -0.97
CA ARG A 84 15.17 2.10 -2.41
C ARG A 84 15.54 0.71 -2.91
N THR A 85 16.59 0.09 -2.37
CA THR A 85 17.09 -1.22 -2.80
C THR A 85 16.25 -2.37 -2.27
N ASN A 86 15.63 -2.24 -1.09
CA ASN A 86 14.86 -3.33 -0.46
C ASN A 86 13.34 -3.26 -0.67
N VAL A 87 12.82 -2.33 -1.48
CA VAL A 87 11.36 -2.22 -1.68
C VAL A 87 10.82 -3.41 -2.48
N ILE A 88 11.50 -3.77 -3.57
CA ILE A 88 11.04 -4.83 -4.47
C ILE A 88 11.07 -6.21 -3.77
N PRO A 89 12.17 -6.63 -3.11
CA PRO A 89 12.18 -7.89 -2.37
C PRO A 89 11.13 -7.95 -1.28
N ARG A 90 10.94 -6.87 -0.52
CA ARG A 90 9.94 -6.84 0.57
C ARG A 90 8.51 -6.95 0.06
N THR A 91 8.18 -6.29 -1.05
CA THR A 91 6.85 -6.43 -1.66
C THR A 91 6.66 -7.83 -2.23
N PHE A 92 7.69 -8.41 -2.86
CA PHE A 92 7.66 -9.78 -3.36
C PHE A 92 7.45 -10.80 -2.23
N ASP A 93 8.16 -10.67 -1.11
CA ASP A 93 8.01 -11.55 0.05
C ASP A 93 6.58 -11.49 0.60
N ARG A 94 6.03 -10.27 0.76
CA ARG A 94 4.64 -10.09 1.23
C ARG A 94 3.63 -10.74 0.29
N VAL A 95 3.76 -10.52 -1.02
CA VAL A 95 2.87 -11.13 -2.02
C VAL A 95 3.00 -12.65 -1.98
N SER A 96 4.22 -13.17 -1.83
CA SER A 96 4.45 -14.62 -1.72
C SER A 96 3.78 -15.22 -0.49
N GLU A 97 3.80 -14.53 0.65
CA GLU A 97 3.08 -14.99 1.87
C GLU A 97 1.56 -15.02 1.64
N VAL A 98 0.96 -13.98 1.05
CA VAL A 98 -0.47 -13.99 0.69
C VAL A 98 -0.81 -15.15 -0.25
N LEU A 99 0.03 -15.39 -1.26
CA LEU A 99 -0.16 -16.50 -2.19
C LEU A 99 -0.01 -17.87 -1.53
N LYS A 100 0.87 -18.01 -0.52
CA LYS A 100 0.96 -19.24 0.30
C LYS A 100 -0.30 -19.44 1.13
N GLU A 101 -0.79 -18.41 1.82
CA GLU A 101 -2.01 -18.51 2.64
C GLU A 101 -3.25 -18.85 1.81
N LEU A 102 -3.35 -18.34 0.59
CA LEU A 102 -4.43 -18.66 -0.36
C LEU A 102 -4.23 -19.98 -1.12
N ASN A 103 -3.17 -20.74 -0.79
CA ASN A 103 -2.79 -22.02 -1.40
C ASN A 103 -2.46 -21.95 -2.91
N TYR A 104 -1.95 -20.83 -3.39
CA TYR A 104 -1.36 -20.70 -4.74
C TYR A 104 0.09 -21.21 -4.78
N LEU A 105 0.80 -21.12 -3.64
CA LEU A 105 2.16 -21.59 -3.49
C LEU A 105 2.27 -22.62 -2.36
N SER A 106 3.11 -23.63 -2.56
CA SER A 106 3.53 -24.57 -1.53
C SER A 106 5.06 -24.52 -1.44
N GLY A 107 5.57 -23.80 -0.44
CA GLY A 107 6.98 -23.38 -0.44
C GLY A 107 7.28 -22.51 -1.67
N ASP A 108 8.23 -22.96 -2.49
CA ASP A 108 8.65 -22.27 -3.72
C ASP A 108 8.02 -22.89 -5.00
N GLN A 109 7.04 -23.78 -4.85
CA GLN A 109 6.37 -24.45 -5.97
C GLN A 109 4.94 -23.96 -6.18
N LEU A 110 4.52 -23.87 -7.44
CA LEU A 110 3.13 -23.56 -7.81
C LEU A 110 2.22 -24.75 -7.50
N THR A 111 1.08 -24.48 -6.86
CA THR A 111 -0.01 -25.45 -6.76
C THR A 111 -0.81 -25.47 -8.08
N PRO A 112 -1.75 -26.43 -8.28
CA PRO A 112 -2.65 -26.37 -9.43
C PRO A 112 -3.44 -25.05 -9.53
N LYS A 113 -3.83 -24.48 -8.37
CA LYS A 113 -4.46 -23.16 -8.26
C LYS A 113 -3.49 -22.05 -8.70
N GLY A 114 -2.23 -22.13 -8.23
CA GLY A 114 -1.10 -21.32 -8.69
C GLY A 114 -0.96 -21.28 -10.21
N ALA A 115 -0.97 -22.46 -10.83
CA ALA A 115 -0.81 -22.59 -12.29
C ALA A 115 -1.97 -21.97 -13.08
N VAL A 116 -3.18 -21.89 -12.52
CA VAL A 116 -4.30 -21.16 -13.14
C VAL A 116 -4.06 -19.66 -13.08
N LEU A 117 -3.69 -19.13 -11.91
CA LEU A 117 -3.41 -17.70 -11.71
C LEU A 117 -2.34 -17.18 -12.69
N THR A 118 -1.30 -17.96 -12.99
CA THR A 118 -0.25 -17.56 -13.96
C THR A 118 -0.75 -17.30 -15.39
N LYS A 119 -1.98 -17.72 -15.72
CA LYS A 119 -2.58 -17.55 -17.05
C LYS A 119 -3.54 -16.36 -17.12
N ILE A 120 -3.79 -15.70 -15.99
CA ILE A 120 -4.74 -14.59 -15.91
C ILE A 120 -3.94 -13.28 -15.98
N TYR A 121 -4.25 -12.45 -16.97
CA TYR A 121 -3.59 -11.16 -17.18
C TYR A 121 -4.59 -10.03 -16.95
N ALA A 122 -4.90 -9.75 -15.68
CA ALA A 122 -5.86 -8.72 -15.29
C ALA A 122 -5.47 -8.05 -13.97
N GLU A 123 -5.94 -6.83 -13.70
CA GLU A 123 -5.73 -6.17 -12.39
C GLU A 123 -6.40 -6.93 -11.24
N SER A 124 -7.52 -7.62 -11.53
CA SER A 124 -8.31 -8.39 -10.57
C SER A 124 -8.04 -9.90 -10.69
N ASP A 125 -6.81 -10.29 -11.03
CA ASP A 125 -6.42 -11.68 -11.32
C ASP A 125 -6.68 -12.64 -10.15
N LEU A 126 -6.34 -12.22 -8.92
CA LEU A 126 -6.50 -13.02 -7.72
C LEU A 126 -7.97 -13.28 -7.40
N LEU A 127 -8.82 -12.26 -7.50
CA LEU A 127 -10.26 -12.41 -7.36
C LEU A 127 -10.84 -13.33 -8.44
N LEU A 128 -10.49 -13.12 -9.71
CA LEU A 128 -10.97 -13.99 -10.78
C LEU A 128 -10.56 -15.46 -10.55
N SER A 129 -9.32 -15.68 -10.13
CA SER A 129 -8.81 -17.01 -9.81
C SER A 129 -9.56 -17.67 -8.65
N GLU A 130 -9.90 -16.93 -7.58
CA GLU A 130 -10.76 -17.44 -6.50
C GLU A 130 -12.17 -17.78 -6.99
N LEU A 131 -12.74 -16.96 -7.87
CA LEU A 131 -14.07 -17.22 -8.44
C LEU A 131 -14.09 -18.47 -9.32
N ILE A 132 -13.03 -18.69 -10.11
CA ILE A 132 -12.85 -19.91 -10.90
C ILE A 132 -12.69 -21.13 -9.98
N SER A 133 -11.87 -21.00 -8.93
CA SER A 133 -11.57 -22.08 -7.98
C SER A 133 -12.77 -22.48 -7.11
N SER A 134 -13.69 -21.57 -6.87
CA SER A 134 -14.91 -21.80 -6.07
C SER A 134 -16.07 -22.39 -6.87
N ASP A 135 -15.88 -22.68 -8.17
CA ASP A 135 -16.89 -23.19 -9.09
C ASP A 135 -18.13 -22.30 -9.24
N LEU A 136 -18.12 -21.08 -8.68
CA LEU A 136 -19.23 -20.14 -8.68
C LEU A 136 -19.66 -19.75 -10.11
N LEU A 137 -18.71 -19.74 -11.04
CA LEU A 137 -18.95 -19.36 -12.44
C LEU A 137 -19.70 -20.43 -13.25
N LYS A 138 -19.68 -21.70 -12.83
CA LYS A 138 -20.20 -22.83 -13.65
C LYS A 138 -21.72 -22.82 -13.83
N GLN A 139 -22.45 -22.13 -12.96
CA GLN A 139 -23.92 -22.11 -12.96
C GLN A 139 -24.53 -21.00 -13.83
N TYR A 140 -23.70 -20.15 -14.44
CA TYR A 140 -24.14 -18.96 -15.15
C TYR A 140 -24.12 -19.13 -16.67
N SER A 141 -25.10 -18.51 -17.35
CA SER A 141 -25.08 -18.45 -18.81
C SER A 141 -23.90 -17.61 -19.31
N PRO A 142 -23.47 -17.76 -20.58
CA PRO A 142 -22.41 -16.93 -21.13
C PRO A 142 -22.67 -15.42 -20.99
N ALA A 143 -23.92 -14.99 -21.13
CA ALA A 143 -24.27 -13.58 -20.97
C ALA A 143 -24.21 -13.10 -19.51
N ASP A 144 -24.62 -13.96 -18.57
CA ASP A 144 -24.49 -13.69 -17.14
C ASP A 144 -23.01 -13.55 -16.74
N LEU A 145 -22.14 -14.42 -17.27
CA LEU A 145 -20.70 -14.34 -17.05
C LEU A 145 -20.10 -13.03 -17.58
N VAL A 146 -20.49 -12.61 -18.79
CA VAL A 146 -20.07 -11.30 -19.33
C VAL A 146 -20.51 -10.14 -18.42
N GLY A 147 -21.74 -10.19 -17.91
CA GLY A 147 -22.24 -9.22 -16.93
C GLY A 147 -21.41 -9.22 -15.64
N LEU A 148 -21.14 -10.39 -15.06
CA LEU A 148 -20.38 -10.53 -13.83
C LEU A 148 -18.92 -10.08 -13.98
N LEU A 149 -18.24 -10.56 -15.03
CA LEU A 149 -16.82 -10.27 -15.29
C LEU A 149 -16.58 -8.81 -15.67
N SER A 150 -17.60 -8.11 -16.18
CA SER A 150 -17.50 -6.66 -16.42
C SER A 150 -17.09 -5.90 -15.15
N ALA A 151 -17.49 -6.39 -13.97
CA ALA A 151 -17.17 -5.75 -12.70
C ALA A 151 -15.69 -5.83 -12.30
N LEU A 152 -14.96 -6.80 -12.85
CA LEU A 152 -13.54 -7.00 -12.57
C LEU A 152 -12.64 -6.10 -13.42
N VAL A 153 -13.19 -5.48 -14.47
CA VAL A 153 -12.45 -4.79 -15.53
C VAL A 153 -12.89 -3.33 -15.66
N TYR A 154 -14.17 -3.05 -15.39
CA TYR A 154 -14.74 -1.73 -15.60
C TYR A 154 -14.26 -0.73 -14.56
N ASP A 155 -13.42 0.20 -14.99
CA ASP A 155 -13.03 1.38 -14.22
C ASP A 155 -13.88 2.56 -14.71
N GLY A 156 -15.08 2.71 -14.11
CA GLY A 156 -16.02 3.76 -14.45
C GLY A 156 -15.46 5.16 -14.20
N ARG A 157 -15.94 6.15 -14.96
CA ARG A 157 -15.61 7.56 -14.72
C ARG A 157 -16.69 8.18 -13.85
N GLY A 158 -16.29 8.83 -12.75
CA GLY A 158 -17.20 9.57 -11.88
C GLY A 158 -17.65 8.79 -10.64
N GLU A 159 -18.80 9.18 -10.09
CA GLU A 159 -19.34 8.59 -8.86
C GLU A 159 -19.97 7.22 -9.16
N ARG A 160 -19.55 6.19 -8.41
CA ARG A 160 -20.08 4.83 -8.54
C ARG A 160 -21.57 4.80 -8.19
N SER A 161 -22.36 4.01 -8.92
CA SER A 161 -23.77 3.88 -8.58
C SER A 161 -23.95 3.14 -7.26
N ARG A 162 -24.78 3.67 -6.37
CA ARG A 162 -25.11 2.99 -5.10
C ARG A 162 -25.91 1.71 -5.27
N SER A 163 -26.58 1.56 -6.41
CA SER A 163 -27.42 0.40 -6.73
C SER A 163 -27.29 0.10 -8.22
N PRO A 164 -26.19 -0.56 -8.63
CA PRO A 164 -25.98 -0.93 -10.02
C PRO A 164 -27.12 -1.84 -10.51
N ARG A 165 -27.49 -1.69 -11.78
CA ARG A 165 -28.47 -2.58 -12.40
C ARG A 165 -27.80 -3.93 -12.68
N LEU A 166 -28.46 -5.01 -12.28
CA LEU A 166 -27.96 -6.37 -12.39
C LEU A 166 -28.99 -7.27 -13.09
N PRO A 167 -28.54 -8.28 -13.86
CA PRO A 167 -29.37 -9.43 -14.20
C PRO A 167 -29.85 -10.13 -12.92
N LYS A 168 -31.14 -10.46 -12.83
CA LYS A 168 -31.74 -11.10 -11.64
C LYS A 168 -31.07 -12.42 -11.26
N THR A 169 -30.51 -13.12 -12.25
CA THR A 169 -29.71 -14.34 -12.11
C THR A 169 -28.46 -14.12 -11.24
N LEU A 170 -27.88 -12.93 -11.27
CA LEU A 170 -26.65 -12.59 -10.54
C LEU A 170 -26.89 -12.08 -9.11
N ASP A 171 -28.12 -11.70 -8.75
CA ASP A 171 -28.43 -11.09 -7.44
C ASP A 171 -27.93 -11.95 -6.26
N ALA A 172 -28.07 -13.27 -6.36
CA ALA A 172 -27.63 -14.20 -5.32
C ALA A 172 -26.09 -14.38 -5.26
N SER A 173 -25.37 -14.20 -6.37
CA SER A 173 -23.90 -14.31 -6.42
C SER A 173 -23.17 -13.07 -5.96
N ILE A 174 -23.73 -11.87 -6.14
CA ILE A 174 -23.00 -10.64 -5.83
C ILE A 174 -22.49 -10.62 -4.38
N PRO A 175 -23.28 -10.98 -3.35
CA PRO A 175 -22.77 -11.07 -1.99
C PRO A 175 -21.65 -12.09 -1.82
N MET A 176 -21.67 -13.19 -2.58
CA MET A 176 -20.61 -14.21 -2.54
C MET A 176 -19.31 -13.69 -3.16
N VAL A 177 -19.40 -13.02 -4.32
CA VAL A 177 -18.25 -12.38 -4.97
C VAL A 177 -17.64 -11.30 -4.08
N MET A 178 -18.48 -10.45 -3.48
CA MET A 178 -18.04 -9.42 -2.55
C MET A 178 -17.40 -10.01 -1.30
N LYS A 179 -17.91 -11.13 -0.79
CA LYS A 179 -17.29 -11.85 0.34
C LYS A 179 -15.89 -12.37 -0.01
N VAL A 180 -15.72 -12.94 -1.20
CA VAL A 180 -14.39 -13.40 -1.66
C VAL A 180 -13.44 -12.21 -1.78
N TRP A 181 -13.88 -11.12 -2.41
CA TRP A 181 -13.09 -9.89 -2.52
C TRP A 181 -12.67 -9.33 -1.14
N LEU A 182 -13.61 -9.19 -0.21
CA LEU A 182 -13.34 -8.70 1.15
C LEU A 182 -12.31 -9.56 1.89
N ASN A 183 -12.39 -10.89 1.73
CA ASN A 183 -11.42 -11.80 2.35
C ASN A 183 -10.01 -11.58 1.80
N ILE A 184 -9.87 -11.37 0.49
CA ILE A 184 -8.59 -11.08 -0.14
C ILE A 184 -8.05 -9.72 0.33
N VAL A 185 -8.89 -8.68 0.30
CA VAL A 185 -8.50 -7.33 0.75
C VAL A 185 -8.02 -7.35 2.20
N LYS A 186 -8.75 -8.04 3.08
CA LYS A 186 -8.34 -8.19 4.48
C LYS A 186 -6.96 -8.85 4.59
N LEU A 187 -6.72 -9.90 3.82
CA LEU A 187 -5.45 -10.62 3.82
C LEU A 187 -4.29 -9.76 3.27
N GLU A 188 -4.54 -9.02 2.19
CA GLU A 188 -3.58 -8.07 1.60
C GLU A 188 -3.22 -6.96 2.59
N GLU A 189 -4.21 -6.39 3.29
CA GLU A 189 -4.01 -5.38 4.33
C GLU A 189 -3.21 -5.91 5.53
N GLU A 190 -3.51 -7.12 6.00
CA GLU A 190 -2.78 -7.80 7.09
C GLU A 190 -1.28 -7.98 6.75
N HIS A 191 -0.96 -8.17 5.47
CA HIS A 191 0.41 -8.29 4.96
C HIS A 191 1.04 -6.97 4.52
N GLY A 192 0.33 -5.85 4.62
CA GLY A 192 0.80 -4.53 4.21
C GLY A 192 1.05 -4.41 2.70
N ILE A 193 0.21 -5.08 1.91
CA ILE A 193 0.11 -4.94 0.45
C ILE A 193 -0.98 -3.90 0.14
N THR A 194 -0.86 -3.20 -0.99
CA THR A 194 -1.94 -2.33 -1.47
C THR A 194 -3.11 -3.20 -1.92
N PRO A 195 -4.30 -3.07 -1.31
CA PRO A 195 -5.41 -3.95 -1.61
C PRO A 195 -5.92 -3.77 -3.04
N GLN A 196 -6.45 -4.84 -3.62
CA GLN A 196 -7.07 -4.80 -4.94
C GLN A 196 -8.34 -3.91 -4.96
N LYS A 197 -8.62 -3.34 -6.13
CA LYS A 197 -9.79 -2.46 -6.31
C LYS A 197 -11.09 -3.22 -6.07
N GLU A 198 -12.08 -2.54 -5.51
CA GLU A 198 -13.43 -3.07 -5.36
C GLU A 198 -14.10 -3.26 -6.73
N PRO A 199 -14.69 -4.45 -7.01
CA PRO A 199 -15.43 -4.72 -8.24
C PRO A 199 -16.55 -3.71 -8.52
N ASN A 200 -16.66 -3.26 -9.77
CA ASN A 200 -17.63 -2.24 -10.17
C ASN A 200 -18.72 -2.80 -11.09
N PHE A 201 -19.89 -3.09 -10.53
CA PHE A 201 -21.01 -3.69 -11.27
C PHE A 201 -21.82 -2.70 -12.12
N ASP A 202 -21.42 -1.43 -12.24
CA ASP A 202 -22.17 -0.42 -13.01
C ASP A 202 -22.37 -0.79 -14.49
N LEU A 203 -21.43 -1.54 -15.08
CA LEU A 203 -21.51 -2.01 -16.47
C LEU A 203 -22.26 -3.34 -16.63
N ALA A 204 -22.56 -4.05 -15.54
CA ALA A 204 -23.00 -5.45 -15.58
C ALA A 204 -24.26 -5.67 -16.41
N TRP A 205 -25.28 -4.82 -16.23
CA TRP A 205 -26.52 -4.90 -17.01
C TRP A 205 -26.28 -4.67 -18.52
N SER A 206 -25.49 -3.67 -18.86
CA SER A 206 -25.20 -3.31 -20.25
C SER A 206 -24.38 -4.38 -20.95
N ALA A 207 -23.36 -4.93 -20.27
CA ALA A 207 -22.53 -6.02 -20.76
C ALA A 207 -23.37 -7.30 -20.96
N TYR A 208 -24.22 -7.65 -19.99
CA TYR A 208 -25.17 -8.75 -20.11
C TYR A 208 -26.09 -8.60 -21.32
N ARG A 209 -26.68 -7.41 -21.52
CA ARG A 209 -27.56 -7.16 -22.66
C ARG A 209 -26.83 -7.22 -24.00
N TRP A 210 -25.60 -6.70 -24.04
CA TRP A 210 -24.76 -6.82 -25.23
C TRP A 210 -24.50 -8.27 -25.60
N ALA A 211 -24.14 -9.11 -24.62
CA ALA A 211 -23.94 -10.54 -24.83
C ALA A 211 -25.23 -11.28 -25.27
N ASN A 212 -26.40 -10.76 -24.91
CA ASN A 212 -27.71 -11.25 -25.38
C ASN A 212 -28.12 -10.71 -26.77
N GLY A 213 -27.24 -10.02 -27.49
CA GLY A 213 -27.49 -9.57 -28.85
C GLY A 213 -28.31 -8.27 -28.98
N HIS A 214 -28.48 -7.52 -27.89
CA HIS A 214 -29.12 -6.21 -27.98
C HIS A 214 -28.25 -5.19 -28.74
N SER A 215 -28.90 -4.30 -29.48
CA SER A 215 -28.18 -3.26 -30.25
C SER A 215 -27.50 -2.25 -29.32
N LEU A 216 -26.33 -1.75 -29.75
CA LEU A 216 -25.58 -0.72 -29.04
C LEU A 216 -26.42 0.54 -28.77
N GLN A 217 -27.24 0.96 -29.76
CA GLN A 217 -28.12 2.12 -29.61
C GLN A 217 -29.14 1.95 -28.49
N THR A 218 -29.66 0.73 -28.28
CA THR A 218 -30.62 0.46 -27.21
C THR A 218 -29.93 0.50 -25.85
N ILE A 219 -28.73 -0.06 -25.74
CA ILE A 219 -27.97 -0.10 -24.48
C ILE A 219 -27.60 1.33 -24.04
N LEU A 220 -27.06 2.14 -24.95
CA LEU A 220 -26.61 3.49 -24.65
C LEU A 220 -27.73 4.47 -24.30
N ARG A 221 -28.99 4.18 -24.69
CA ARG A 221 -30.14 4.99 -24.26
C ARG A 221 -30.48 4.81 -22.78
N GLU A 222 -30.04 3.71 -22.19
CA GLU A 222 -30.36 3.34 -20.80
C GLU A 222 -29.21 3.62 -19.83
N THR A 223 -28.09 4.16 -20.32
CA THR A 223 -26.86 4.38 -19.55
C THR A 223 -26.18 5.70 -19.90
N GLU A 224 -25.46 6.29 -18.96
CA GLU A 224 -24.70 7.53 -19.18
C GLU A 224 -23.27 7.30 -19.72
N ILE A 225 -22.90 6.05 -19.99
CA ILE A 225 -21.58 5.70 -20.53
C ILE A 225 -21.42 6.16 -21.98
N THR A 226 -20.23 6.67 -22.31
CA THR A 226 -19.92 7.03 -23.69
C THR A 226 -19.74 5.78 -24.57
N VAL A 227 -20.01 5.90 -25.87
CA VAL A 227 -19.78 4.82 -26.85
C VAL A 227 -18.36 4.28 -26.75
N GLY A 228 -17.37 5.18 -26.66
CA GLY A 228 -15.95 4.81 -26.62
C GLY A 228 -15.56 4.04 -25.36
N ASP A 229 -16.03 4.48 -24.20
CA ASP A 229 -15.77 3.79 -22.94
C ASP A 229 -16.46 2.42 -22.92
N PHE A 230 -17.69 2.31 -23.45
CA PHE A 230 -18.40 1.03 -23.57
C PHE A 230 -17.64 0.04 -24.45
N VAL A 231 -17.27 0.43 -25.67
CA VAL A 231 -16.53 -0.44 -26.60
C VAL A 231 -15.18 -0.86 -26.02
N ARG A 232 -14.48 0.05 -25.33
CA ARG A 232 -13.24 -0.27 -24.63
C ARG A 232 -13.47 -1.34 -23.56
N ALA A 233 -14.47 -1.17 -22.71
CA ALA A 233 -14.75 -2.11 -21.63
C ALA A 233 -15.14 -3.49 -22.18
N ILE A 234 -15.97 -3.57 -23.22
CA ILE A 234 -16.31 -4.84 -23.88
C ILE A 234 -15.07 -5.52 -24.46
N ARG A 235 -14.14 -4.77 -25.07
CA ARG A 235 -12.88 -5.33 -25.57
C ARG A 235 -12.04 -5.94 -24.45
N GLN A 236 -11.91 -5.24 -23.32
CA GLN A 236 -11.16 -5.76 -22.18
C GLN A 236 -11.84 -7.00 -21.57
N ILE A 237 -13.17 -7.08 -21.59
CA ILE A 237 -13.90 -8.30 -21.17
C ILE A 237 -13.62 -9.45 -22.14
N ILE A 238 -13.55 -9.20 -23.45
CA ILE A 238 -13.18 -10.22 -24.44
C ILE A 238 -11.74 -10.69 -24.23
N ASP A 239 -10.81 -9.77 -23.95
CA ASP A 239 -9.41 -10.11 -23.68
C ASP A 239 -9.24 -10.93 -22.37
N LEU A 240 -10.20 -10.83 -21.45
CA LEU A 240 -10.22 -11.59 -20.19
C LEU A 240 -10.77 -13.02 -20.34
N LEU A 241 -11.65 -13.24 -21.32
CA LEU A 241 -12.35 -14.52 -21.58
C LEU A 241 -11.49 -15.50 -22.37
#